data_AF-A0A2T3GDI1-F1
#
_entry.id   AF-A0A2T3GDI1-F1
#
_cell.length_a   1.000
_cell.length_b   1.000
_cell.length_c   1.000
_cell.angle_alpha   90.00
_cell.angle_beta   90.00
_cell.angle_gamma   90.00
#
_symmetry.space_group_name_H-M   'P 1'
#
loop_
_entity.id
_entity.type
_entity.pdbx_description
1 polymer ?
#
loop_
_entity_poly.entity_id
_entity_poly.type
_entity_poly.pdbx_seq_one_letter_code
_entity_poly.pdbx_strand_id
1 'polypeptide(L)'
;MSNDHDLETPIKNYFDADSDLVPYEELRALEKQAARLVSEYGWDAVRQAFFRYVRNECKTSDDIARAAFRYEGLNWNKKPIPDPYEFLGYLYYKAGFRKASPKAAHALDDLCITILPASGYPEANIYYHPYYAAEADPKMIAAVERWRQREANEAGEDSNDTGTTSDPQEPHGIQRTGETRDLM
;
A
#
# COMPACT_ATOMS: atom_id res chain seq x y z
N MET A 1 11.48 -16.46 -14.05
CA MET A 1 11.21 -15.12 -14.61
C MET A 1 9.76 -14.83 -14.31
N SER A 2 9.49 -13.83 -13.47
CA SER A 2 8.19 -13.68 -12.79
C SER A 2 7.09 -13.28 -13.77
N ASN A 3 5.98 -14.02 -13.78
CA ASN A 3 4.70 -13.67 -14.43
C ASN A 3 4.02 -12.44 -13.79
N ASP A 4 4.74 -11.65 -12.97
CA ASP A 4 4.19 -10.50 -12.24
C ASP A 4 3.72 -9.39 -13.17
N HIS A 5 4.44 -9.15 -14.28
CA HIS A 5 4.04 -8.12 -15.24
C HIS A 5 2.68 -8.41 -15.91
N ASP A 6 2.30 -9.69 -16.01
CA ASP A 6 1.04 -10.11 -16.62
C ASP A 6 -0.17 -9.90 -15.68
N LEU A 7 0.06 -9.70 -14.38
CA LEU A 7 -0.99 -9.44 -13.39
C LEU A 7 -1.29 -7.96 -13.20
N GLU A 8 -0.29 -7.08 -13.32
CA GLU A 8 -0.46 -5.65 -13.01
C GLU A 8 -1.48 -4.97 -13.93
N THR A 9 -1.40 -5.22 -15.24
CA THR A 9 -2.31 -4.61 -16.22
C THR A 9 -3.78 -4.99 -16.01
N PRO A 10 -4.17 -6.28 -15.94
CA PRO A 10 -5.58 -6.64 -15.74
C PRO A 10 -6.11 -6.21 -14.36
N ILE A 11 -5.28 -6.21 -13.31
CA ILE A 11 -5.64 -5.63 -12.01
C ILE A 11 -5.93 -4.14 -12.19
N LYS A 12 -4.98 -3.36 -12.69
CA LYS A 12 -5.15 -1.92 -12.87
C LYS A 12 -6.37 -1.58 -13.72
N ASN A 13 -6.54 -2.24 -14.86
CA ASN A 13 -7.67 -2.00 -15.77
C ASN A 13 -9.02 -2.19 -15.07
N TYR A 14 -9.18 -3.25 -14.30
CA TYR A 14 -10.42 -3.46 -13.56
C TYR A 14 -10.55 -2.44 -12.43
N PHE A 15 -9.53 -2.26 -11.58
CA PHE A 15 -9.68 -1.44 -10.37
C PHE A 15 -9.77 0.08 -10.65
N ASP A 16 -9.21 0.56 -11.76
CA ASP A 16 -9.30 1.97 -12.19
C ASP A 16 -10.50 2.28 -13.07
N ALA A 17 -11.20 1.27 -13.60
CA ALA A 17 -12.37 1.52 -14.44
C ALA A 17 -13.34 2.46 -13.70
N ASP A 18 -13.77 3.52 -14.36
CA ASP A 18 -14.81 4.40 -13.84
C ASP A 18 -16.16 3.84 -14.28
N SER A 19 -17.00 3.41 -13.33
CA SER A 19 -18.30 2.82 -13.63
C SER A 19 -19.27 3.79 -14.31
N ASP A 20 -19.03 5.10 -14.18
CA ASP A 20 -19.88 6.14 -14.78
C ASP A 20 -19.46 6.43 -16.24
N LEU A 21 -18.23 6.07 -16.62
CA LEU A 21 -17.67 6.31 -17.96
C LEU A 21 -17.53 5.03 -18.79
N VAL A 22 -17.29 3.90 -18.15
CA VAL A 22 -17.10 2.60 -18.82
C VAL A 22 -18.47 1.94 -19.05
N PRO A 23 -18.80 1.54 -20.29
CA PRO A 23 -20.03 0.81 -20.57
C PRO A 23 -20.17 -0.43 -19.70
N TYR A 24 -21.40 -0.73 -19.25
CA TYR A 24 -21.67 -1.84 -18.36
C TYR A 24 -21.09 -3.18 -18.85
N GLU A 25 -21.23 -3.49 -20.14
CA GLU A 25 -20.71 -4.75 -20.72
C GLU A 25 -19.17 -4.81 -20.67
N GLU A 26 -18.49 -3.69 -20.86
CA GLU A 26 -17.03 -3.60 -20.76
C GLU A 26 -16.58 -3.76 -19.32
N LEU A 27 -17.25 -3.10 -18.37
CA LEU A 27 -16.98 -3.27 -16.94
C LEU A 27 -17.18 -4.73 -16.49
N ARG A 28 -18.22 -5.40 -17.00
CA ARG A 28 -18.47 -6.83 -16.74
C ARG A 28 -17.42 -7.74 -17.38
N ALA A 29 -16.87 -7.36 -18.53
CA ALA A 29 -15.77 -8.10 -19.14
C ALA A 29 -14.49 -7.99 -18.29
N LEU A 30 -14.17 -6.78 -17.81
CA LEU A 30 -13.04 -6.54 -16.91
C LEU A 30 -13.20 -7.30 -15.58
N GLU A 31 -14.40 -7.30 -14.99
CA GLU A 31 -14.69 -8.07 -13.77
C GLU A 31 -14.46 -9.57 -13.98
N LYS A 32 -14.97 -10.13 -15.08
CA LYS A 32 -14.78 -11.55 -15.42
C LYS A 32 -13.30 -11.87 -15.66
N GLN A 33 -12.55 -10.97 -16.28
CA GLN A 33 -11.11 -11.14 -16.48
C GLN A 33 -10.37 -11.13 -15.14
N ALA A 34 -10.63 -10.14 -14.29
CA ALA A 34 -10.04 -10.05 -12.96
C ALA A 34 -10.35 -11.29 -12.10
N ALA A 35 -11.58 -11.80 -12.15
CA ALA A 35 -11.98 -13.01 -11.42
C ALA A 35 -11.19 -14.26 -11.84
N ARG A 36 -10.82 -14.39 -13.13
CA ARG A 36 -10.06 -15.54 -13.66
C ARG A 36 -8.59 -15.54 -13.25
N LEU A 37 -8.03 -14.38 -12.90
CA LEU A 37 -6.62 -14.28 -12.49
C LEU A 37 -6.30 -15.24 -11.33
N VAL A 38 -7.24 -15.44 -10.41
CA VAL A 38 -7.04 -16.36 -9.27
C VAL A 38 -6.85 -17.80 -9.72
N SER A 39 -7.59 -18.26 -10.73
CA SER A 39 -7.41 -19.61 -11.28
C SER A 39 -6.16 -19.75 -12.15
N GLU A 40 -5.72 -18.67 -12.78
CA GLU A 40 -4.58 -18.68 -13.72
C GLU A 40 -3.24 -18.54 -13.00
N TYR A 41 -3.16 -17.66 -12.00
CA TYR A 41 -1.92 -17.28 -11.32
C TYR A 41 -1.87 -17.70 -9.85
N GLY A 42 -2.99 -18.19 -9.31
CA GLY A 42 -3.12 -18.51 -7.90
C GLY A 42 -3.44 -17.29 -7.03
N TRP A 43 -4.06 -17.54 -5.88
CA TRP A 43 -4.55 -16.48 -5.00
C TRP A 43 -3.43 -15.58 -4.46
N ASP A 44 -2.29 -16.16 -4.06
CA ASP A 44 -1.25 -15.38 -3.42
C ASP A 44 -0.63 -14.33 -4.35
N ALA A 45 -0.34 -14.71 -5.61
CA ALA A 45 0.18 -13.79 -6.62
C ALA A 45 -0.82 -12.66 -6.91
N VAL A 46 -2.10 -12.99 -7.07
CA VAL A 46 -3.17 -11.99 -7.31
C VAL A 46 -3.33 -11.04 -6.13
N ARG A 47 -3.29 -11.55 -4.89
CA ARG A 47 -3.35 -10.74 -3.68
C ARG A 47 -2.18 -9.77 -3.59
N GLN A 48 -0.97 -10.23 -3.92
CA GLN A 48 0.22 -9.37 -3.94
C GLN A 48 0.11 -8.29 -5.03
N ALA A 49 -0.34 -8.62 -6.23
CA ALA A 49 -0.57 -7.65 -7.31
C ALA A 49 -1.63 -6.60 -6.94
N PHE A 50 -2.75 -7.01 -6.34
CA PHE A 50 -3.73 -6.07 -5.79
C PHE A 50 -3.12 -5.14 -4.73
N PHE A 51 -2.31 -5.68 -3.82
CA PHE A 51 -1.66 -4.87 -2.79
C PHE A 51 -0.68 -3.84 -3.39
N ARG A 52 0.07 -4.22 -4.43
CA ARG A 52 0.93 -3.30 -5.19
C ARG A 52 0.12 -2.20 -5.88
N TYR A 53 -1.01 -2.56 -6.51
CA TYR A 53 -1.94 -1.59 -7.08
C TYR A 53 -2.41 -0.57 -6.02
N VAL A 54 -2.85 -1.03 -4.85
CA VAL A 54 -3.30 -0.11 -3.78
C VAL A 54 -2.16 0.82 -3.32
N ARG A 55 -0.94 0.31 -3.20
CA ARG A 55 0.22 1.12 -2.81
C ARG A 55 0.56 2.19 -3.85
N ASN A 56 0.60 1.78 -5.12
CA ASN A 56 1.14 2.58 -6.20
C ASN A 56 0.11 3.53 -6.83
N GLU A 57 -1.16 3.12 -6.91
CA GLU A 57 -2.19 3.83 -7.66
C GLU A 57 -3.23 4.52 -6.77
N CYS A 58 -3.62 3.93 -5.63
CA CYS A 58 -4.62 4.55 -4.76
C CYS A 58 -3.99 5.69 -3.92
N LYS A 59 -4.42 6.93 -4.15
CA LYS A 59 -3.89 8.11 -3.45
C LYS A 59 -4.90 8.79 -2.54
N THR A 60 -6.18 8.51 -2.72
CA THR A 60 -7.27 9.13 -1.97
C THR A 60 -8.12 8.10 -1.23
N SER A 61 -8.89 8.58 -0.26
CA SER A 61 -9.88 7.74 0.45
C SER A 61 -10.89 7.11 -0.52
N ASP A 62 -11.30 7.85 -1.56
CA ASP A 62 -12.27 7.36 -2.54
C ASP A 62 -11.69 6.30 -3.48
N ASP A 63 -10.38 6.34 -3.76
CA ASP A 63 -9.70 5.25 -4.46
C ASP A 63 -9.74 3.97 -3.64
N ILE A 64 -9.49 4.07 -2.33
CA ILE A 64 -9.57 2.92 -1.42
C ILE A 64 -10.99 2.38 -1.35
N ALA A 65 -12.00 3.25 -1.27
CA ALA A 65 -13.40 2.83 -1.28
C ALA A 65 -13.76 2.06 -2.55
N ARG A 66 -13.38 2.59 -3.73
CA ARG A 66 -13.60 1.93 -5.03
C ARG A 66 -12.88 0.58 -5.08
N ALA A 67 -11.64 0.52 -4.61
CA ALA A 67 -10.86 -0.72 -4.58
C ALA A 67 -11.49 -1.77 -3.65
N ALA A 68 -11.95 -1.37 -2.46
CA ALA A 68 -12.59 -2.25 -1.50
C ALA A 68 -13.91 -2.85 -2.05
N PHE A 69 -14.79 -2.04 -2.63
CA PHE A 69 -16.03 -2.54 -3.23
C PHE A 69 -15.78 -3.51 -4.39
N ARG A 70 -14.79 -3.23 -5.24
CA ARG A 70 -14.40 -4.14 -6.33
C ARG A 70 -13.80 -5.44 -5.81
N TYR A 71 -12.97 -5.35 -4.77
CA TYR A 71 -12.39 -6.52 -4.10
C TYR A 71 -13.48 -7.45 -3.54
N GLU A 72 -14.49 -6.88 -2.89
CA GLU A 72 -15.66 -7.62 -2.42
C GLU A 72 -16.52 -8.16 -3.58
N GLY A 73 -16.75 -7.37 -4.63
CA GLY A 73 -17.51 -7.79 -5.82
C GLY A 73 -16.91 -9.03 -6.50
N LEU A 74 -15.57 -9.16 -6.46
CA LEU A 74 -14.86 -10.36 -6.93
C LEU A 74 -14.92 -11.55 -5.96
N ASN A 75 -15.60 -11.39 -4.81
CA ASN A 75 -15.62 -12.33 -3.68
C ASN A 75 -14.23 -12.65 -3.13
N TRP A 76 -13.27 -11.73 -3.30
CA TRP A 76 -11.90 -11.95 -2.83
C TRP A 76 -11.79 -11.86 -1.30
N ASN A 77 -12.73 -11.18 -0.64
CA ASN A 77 -12.88 -11.16 0.82
C ASN A 77 -13.18 -12.55 1.43
N LYS A 78 -13.55 -13.55 0.62
CA LYS A 78 -13.74 -14.94 1.06
C LYS A 78 -12.49 -15.80 0.92
N LYS A 79 -11.40 -15.26 0.37
CA LYS A 79 -10.13 -15.98 0.20
C LYS A 79 -9.26 -15.82 1.46
N PRO A 80 -8.41 -16.82 1.78
CA PRO A 80 -7.58 -16.75 2.98
C PRO A 80 -6.55 -15.63 2.90
N ILE A 81 -6.41 -14.85 3.96
CA ILE A 81 -5.41 -13.78 4.08
C ILE A 81 -4.49 -14.11 5.26
N PRO A 82 -3.18 -14.34 5.03
CA PRO A 82 -2.27 -14.82 6.08
C PRO A 82 -2.19 -13.90 7.31
N ASP A 83 -2.19 -12.59 7.11
CA ASP A 83 -2.25 -11.58 8.18
C ASP A 83 -3.35 -10.56 7.85
N PRO A 84 -4.60 -10.80 8.29
CA PRO A 84 -5.72 -9.96 7.90
C PRO A 84 -5.67 -8.58 8.54
N TYR A 85 -5.10 -8.44 9.75
CA TYR A 85 -4.95 -7.13 10.39
C TYR A 85 -3.90 -6.29 9.68
N GLU A 86 -2.80 -6.89 9.25
CA GLU A 86 -1.78 -6.18 8.48
C GLU A 86 -2.33 -5.70 7.12
N PHE A 87 -3.07 -6.58 6.43
CA PHE A 87 -3.69 -6.26 5.14
C PHE A 87 -4.75 -5.15 5.27
N LEU A 88 -5.73 -5.33 6.17
CA LEU A 88 -6.79 -4.35 6.41
C LEU A 88 -6.24 -3.03 6.98
N GLY A 89 -5.27 -3.13 7.89
CA GLY A 89 -4.61 -1.98 8.50
C GLY A 89 -3.92 -1.09 7.46
N TYR A 90 -3.36 -1.69 6.40
CA TYR A 90 -2.82 -0.91 5.28
C TYR A 90 -3.90 -0.12 4.55
N LEU A 91 -5.04 -0.75 4.25
CA LEU A 91 -6.15 -0.09 3.55
C LEU A 91 -6.71 1.07 4.39
N TYR A 92 -6.91 0.88 5.69
CA TYR A 92 -7.32 1.96 6.59
C TYR A 92 -6.27 3.07 6.69
N TYR A 93 -4.99 2.72 6.80
CA TYR A 93 -3.91 3.69 6.81
C TYR A 93 -3.98 4.59 5.56
N LYS A 94 -4.08 3.98 4.37
CA LYS A 94 -4.20 4.69 3.09
C LYS A 94 -5.49 5.50 2.97
N ALA A 95 -6.60 5.01 3.54
CA ALA A 95 -7.86 5.73 3.54
C ALA A 95 -7.89 6.91 4.52
N GLY A 96 -6.96 6.99 5.47
CA GLY A 96 -6.90 8.02 6.51
C GLY A 96 -7.49 7.61 7.87
N PHE A 97 -7.85 6.33 8.04
CA PHE A 97 -8.44 5.73 9.25
C PHE A 97 -9.58 6.59 9.81
N ARG A 98 -9.40 7.25 10.96
CA ARG A 98 -10.39 8.17 11.58
C ARG A 98 -10.78 9.39 10.75
N LYS A 99 -10.06 9.67 9.67
CA LYS A 99 -10.32 10.77 8.72
C LYS A 99 -10.79 10.25 7.35
N ALA A 100 -11.05 8.96 7.22
CA ALA A 100 -11.52 8.38 5.97
C ALA A 100 -12.85 9.01 5.54
N SER A 101 -13.09 9.06 4.23
CA SER A 101 -14.40 9.47 3.72
C SER A 101 -15.46 8.48 4.20
N PRO A 102 -16.72 8.89 4.41
CA PRO A 102 -17.78 7.97 4.86
C PRO A 102 -17.93 6.74 3.95
N LYS A 103 -17.68 6.91 2.65
CA LYS A 103 -17.71 5.83 1.67
C LYS A 103 -16.56 4.83 1.88
N ALA A 104 -15.36 5.30 2.15
CA ALA A 104 -14.21 4.46 2.44
C ALA A 104 -14.34 3.74 3.79
N ALA A 105 -14.79 4.44 4.83
CA ALA A 105 -15.03 3.85 6.14
C ALA A 105 -16.03 2.69 6.05
N HIS A 106 -17.17 2.91 5.39
CA HIS A 106 -18.17 1.86 5.14
C HIS A 106 -17.58 0.66 4.36
N ALA A 107 -16.92 0.92 3.23
CA ALA A 107 -16.36 -0.16 2.41
C ALA A 107 -15.32 -1.00 3.17
N LEU A 108 -14.51 -0.36 4.03
CA LEU A 108 -13.50 -1.06 4.81
C LEU A 108 -14.09 -1.78 6.04
N ASP A 109 -15.15 -1.25 6.64
CA ASP A 109 -15.89 -1.92 7.72
C ASP A 109 -16.52 -3.22 7.19
N ASP A 110 -17.11 -3.20 5.98
CA ASP A 110 -17.64 -4.39 5.30
C ASP A 110 -16.56 -5.45 5.07
N LEU A 111 -15.36 -5.03 4.64
CA LEU A 111 -14.22 -5.95 4.53
C LEU A 111 -13.80 -6.50 5.89
N CYS A 112 -13.79 -5.70 6.95
CA CYS A 112 -13.43 -6.18 8.29
C CYS A 112 -14.38 -7.27 8.77
N ILE A 113 -15.69 -7.02 8.71
CA ILE A 113 -16.70 -7.94 9.24
C ILE A 113 -16.84 -9.22 8.41
N THR A 114 -16.24 -9.26 7.21
CA THR A 114 -16.17 -10.46 6.37
C THR A 114 -14.84 -11.20 6.51
N ILE A 115 -13.71 -10.48 6.43
CA ILE A 115 -12.36 -11.07 6.42
C ILE A 115 -11.92 -11.51 7.81
N LEU A 116 -12.14 -10.70 8.85
CA LEU A 116 -11.63 -10.99 10.19
C LEU A 116 -12.31 -12.23 10.79
N PRO A 117 -13.66 -12.38 10.75
CA PRO A 117 -14.30 -13.59 11.23
C PRO A 117 -13.90 -14.83 10.44
N ALA A 118 -13.79 -14.72 9.11
CA ALA A 118 -13.33 -15.83 8.25
C ALA A 118 -11.88 -16.25 8.57
N SER A 119 -11.08 -15.32 9.10
CA SER A 119 -9.70 -15.54 9.53
C SER A 119 -9.56 -15.95 11.01
N GLY A 120 -10.67 -16.22 11.70
CA GLY A 120 -10.66 -16.69 13.10
C GLY A 120 -10.67 -15.61 14.17
N TYR A 121 -11.07 -14.38 13.83
CA TYR A 121 -11.26 -13.27 14.78
C TYR A 121 -12.76 -13.00 15.00
N PRO A 122 -13.42 -13.77 15.89
CA PRO A 122 -14.87 -13.70 16.08
C PRO A 122 -15.36 -12.36 16.64
N GLU A 123 -14.47 -11.53 17.21
CA GLU A 123 -14.80 -10.22 17.77
C GLU A 123 -15.32 -9.24 16.71
N ALA A 124 -14.94 -9.45 15.44
CA ALA A 124 -15.43 -8.68 14.29
C ALA A 124 -16.73 -9.24 13.68
N ASN A 125 -17.28 -10.32 14.23
CA ASN A 125 -18.50 -10.92 13.71
C ASN A 125 -19.73 -10.17 14.25
N ILE A 126 -20.43 -9.47 13.34
CA ILE A 126 -21.58 -8.63 13.68
C ILE A 126 -22.79 -9.39 14.25
N TYR A 127 -22.87 -10.71 14.07
CA TYR A 127 -23.93 -11.51 14.71
C TYR A 127 -23.73 -11.63 16.22
N TYR A 128 -22.48 -11.55 16.69
CA TYR A 128 -22.13 -11.59 18.12
C TYR A 128 -21.79 -10.21 18.66
N HIS A 129 -21.24 -9.34 17.82
CA HIS A 129 -20.79 -7.98 18.14
C HIS A 129 -21.38 -6.98 17.14
N PRO A 130 -22.70 -6.66 17.24
CA PRO A 130 -23.41 -5.86 16.23
C PRO A 130 -22.91 -4.41 16.11
N TYR A 131 -22.09 -3.96 17.06
CA TYR A 131 -21.47 -2.64 17.07
C TYR A 131 -19.95 -2.70 16.88
N TYR A 132 -19.44 -3.75 16.24
CA TYR A 132 -18.04 -3.79 15.86
C TYR A 132 -17.69 -2.55 15.02
N ALA A 133 -16.57 -1.91 15.36
CA ALA A 133 -16.02 -0.78 14.63
C ALA A 133 -14.50 -0.95 14.58
N ALA A 134 -13.93 -0.93 13.39
CA ALA A 134 -12.49 -1.08 13.19
C ALA A 134 -11.68 0.00 13.93
N GLU A 135 -12.23 1.21 14.08
CA GLU A 135 -11.59 2.31 14.80
C GLU A 135 -11.49 2.11 16.31
N ALA A 136 -12.27 1.17 16.86
CA ALA A 136 -12.27 0.79 18.26
C ALA A 136 -11.55 -0.54 18.51
N ASP A 137 -11.18 -1.29 17.48
CA ASP A 137 -10.44 -2.56 17.61
C ASP A 137 -8.95 -2.27 17.90
N PRO A 138 -8.42 -2.65 19.09
CA PRO A 138 -7.02 -2.43 19.44
C PRO A 138 -6.02 -3.05 18.46
N LYS A 139 -6.34 -4.20 17.86
CA LYS A 139 -5.47 -4.87 16.88
C LYS A 139 -5.44 -4.12 15.56
N MET A 140 -6.58 -3.56 15.15
CA MET A 140 -6.66 -2.72 13.95
C MET A 140 -5.91 -1.40 14.15
N ILE A 141 -6.14 -0.73 15.28
CA ILE A 141 -5.40 0.49 15.64
C ILE A 141 -3.89 0.22 15.60
N ALA A 142 -3.44 -0.87 16.22
CA ALA A 142 -2.02 -1.24 16.21
C ALA A 142 -1.49 -1.49 14.78
N ALA A 143 -2.27 -2.13 13.91
CA ALA A 143 -1.88 -2.37 12.52
C ALA A 143 -1.72 -1.08 11.71
N VAL A 144 -2.66 -0.14 11.85
CA VAL A 144 -2.58 1.18 11.21
C VAL A 144 -1.36 1.96 11.69
N GLU A 145 -1.07 1.95 13.00
CA GLU A 145 0.10 2.65 13.56
C GLU A 145 1.43 2.04 13.06
N ARG A 146 1.53 0.71 12.92
CA ARG A 146 2.72 0.07 12.32
C ARG A 146 2.96 0.53 10.88
N TRP A 147 1.91 0.74 10.08
CA TRP A 147 2.04 1.28 8.72
C TRP A 147 2.46 2.74 8.72
N ARG A 148 1.88 3.56 9.60
CA ARG A 148 2.27 4.97 9.75
C ARG A 148 3.76 5.11 10.11
N GLN A 149 4.26 4.27 11.00
CA GLN A 149 5.67 4.27 11.41
C GLN A 149 6.59 3.84 10.27
N ARG A 150 6.24 2.79 9.52
CA ARG A 150 7.07 2.30 8.39
C ARG A 150 7.24 3.36 7.30
N GLU A 151 6.15 3.96 6.83
CA GLU A 151 6.21 4.97 5.77
C GLU A 151 6.88 6.27 6.25
N ALA A 152 6.76 6.62 7.54
CA ALA A 152 7.50 7.75 8.10
C ALA A 152 9.02 7.50 8.14
N ASN A 153 9.44 6.27 8.43
CA ASN A 153 10.86 5.88 8.42
C ASN A 153 11.42 5.81 7.00
N GLU A 154 10.67 5.24 6.05
CA GLU A 154 11.04 5.19 4.63
C GLU A 154 11.23 6.62 4.06
N ALA A 155 10.34 7.56 4.39
CA ALA A 155 10.47 8.96 3.98
C ALA A 155 11.64 9.71 4.66
N GLY A 156 12.07 9.26 5.85
CA GLY A 156 13.19 9.84 6.58
C GLY A 156 14.55 9.40 6.05
N GLU A 157 14.67 8.17 5.56
CA GLU A 157 15.91 7.63 4.97
C GLU A 157 16.25 8.30 3.64
N ASP A 158 15.26 8.64 2.80
CA ASP A 158 15.43 9.38 1.54
C ASP A 158 15.92 10.84 1.74
N SER A 159 15.88 11.36 2.97
CA SER A 159 16.25 12.76 3.28
C SER A 159 17.69 12.95 3.79
N ASN A 160 18.43 11.86 4.08
CA ASN A 160 19.77 11.92 4.66
C ASN A 160 20.93 11.71 3.67
N ASP A 161 20.67 11.51 2.37
CA ASP A 161 21.73 11.40 1.35
C ASP A 161 21.93 12.72 0.59
N THR A 162 22.34 13.76 1.31
CA THR A 162 23.12 14.86 0.71
C THR A 162 24.49 14.88 1.38
N GLY A 163 25.31 13.90 1.00
CA GLY A 163 26.73 13.85 1.33
C GLY A 163 27.40 15.19 1.01
N THR A 164 27.69 15.95 2.07
CA THR A 164 28.56 17.11 2.03
C THR A 164 29.99 16.61 1.89
N THR A 165 30.52 16.55 0.66
CA THR A 165 31.96 16.42 0.42
C THR A 165 32.60 17.79 0.59
N SER A 166 32.97 18.13 1.82
CA SER A 166 33.89 19.25 2.07
C SER A 166 35.32 18.73 1.90
N ASP A 167 35.90 18.96 0.72
CA ASP A 167 37.34 18.80 0.49
C ASP A 167 38.12 19.76 1.40
N PRO A 168 39.17 19.32 2.12
CA PRO A 168 40.05 20.23 2.85
C PRO A 168 40.96 20.99 1.87
N GLN A 169 40.88 22.33 1.87
CA GLN A 169 41.85 23.19 1.19
C GLN A 169 43.26 23.00 1.77
N GLU A 170 44.22 22.57 0.95
CA GLU A 170 45.65 22.76 1.19
C GLU A 170 46.06 24.21 0.84
N PRO A 171 46.94 24.86 1.63
CA PRO A 171 47.42 26.21 1.33
C PRO A 171 48.65 26.18 0.42
N HIS A 172 48.52 26.69 -0.81
CA HIS A 172 49.66 26.97 -1.68
C HIS A 172 50.47 28.17 -1.18
N GLY A 173 51.60 27.90 -0.52
CA GLY A 173 52.65 28.85 -0.21
C GLY A 173 53.49 29.20 -1.46
N ILE A 174 53.64 30.50 -1.68
CA ILE A 174 54.37 31.13 -2.78
C ILE A 174 55.88 30.87 -2.65
N GLN A 175 56.49 30.29 -3.69
CA GLN A 175 57.95 30.23 -3.85
C GLN A 175 58.48 31.60 -4.32
N ARG A 176 59.48 32.13 -3.62
CA ARG A 176 60.43 33.11 -4.16
C ARG A 176 61.86 32.60 -4.01
N THR A 177 62.59 32.77 -5.09
CA THR A 177 63.93 32.34 -5.44
C THR A 177 65.04 33.23 -4.88
N GLY A 178 66.25 32.66 -4.76
CA GLY A 178 67.55 33.35 -4.63
C GLY A 178 68.11 33.34 -3.19
N GLU A 179 69.38 33.13 -2.89
CA GLU A 179 70.59 32.92 -3.70
C GLU A 179 71.73 32.54 -2.73
N THR A 180 72.66 31.67 -3.18
CA THR A 180 74.10 31.55 -2.80
C THR A 180 74.60 31.22 -1.37
N ARG A 181 75.31 30.07 -1.34
CA ARG A 181 76.70 29.79 -0.91
C ARG A 181 77.14 29.74 0.56
N ASP A 182 77.62 28.53 0.87
CA ASP A 182 78.91 28.10 1.48
C ASP A 182 79.28 28.50 2.92
N LEU A 183 79.46 27.45 3.74
CA LEU A 183 80.57 27.28 4.70
C LEU A 183 80.77 25.78 5.02
N MET A 184 81.55 25.08 4.19
CA MET A 184 82.72 24.25 4.54
C MET A 184 83.20 23.42 3.34
#